data_AF-A0A645CCV2-F1
#
_entry.id   AF-A0A645CCV2-F1
#
_cell.length_a   1.000
_cell.length_b   1.000
_cell.length_c   1.000
_cell.angle_alpha   90.00
_cell.angle_beta   90.00
_cell.angle_gamma   90.00
#
_symmetry.space_group_name_H-M   'P 1'
#
loop_
_entity.id
_entity.type
_entity.pdbx_description
1 polymer ?
#
loop_
_entity_poly.entity_id
_entity_poly.type
_entity_poly.pdbx_seq_one_letter_code
_entity_poly.pdbx_strand_id
1 'polypeptide(L)' 'MQHELSPVLTKGRIVSVNDTAIKVDIQGRLGVITVPRRWVLTDVPPEPGLPVEFYFSYMQVTGQA' A
#
# COMPACT_ATOMS: atom_id res chain seq x y z
N MET A 1 11.74 9.85 21.97
CA MET A 1 11.77 10.70 20.76
C MET A 1 10.46 10.48 20.04
N GLN A 2 9.59 11.48 19.99
CA GLN A 2 8.40 11.44 19.13
C GLN A 2 8.91 11.63 17.69
N HIS A 3 8.84 10.57 16.88
CA HIS A 3 9.14 10.70 15.46
C HIS A 3 7.88 11.25 14.79
N GLU A 4 7.90 12.55 14.46
CA GLU A 4 6.92 13.12 13.53
C GLU A 4 7.13 12.45 12.17
N LEU A 5 6.12 11.71 11.73
CA LEU A 5 6.11 11.10 10.40
C LEU A 5 5.44 12.04 9.43
N SER A 6 6.23 12.56 8.48
CA SER A 6 5.69 13.11 7.24
C SER A 6 5.45 11.94 6.28
N PRO A 7 4.20 11.57 5.96
CA PRO A 7 3.94 10.49 5.02
C PRO A 7 4.51 10.84 3.65
N VAL A 8 5.26 9.91 3.06
CA VAL A 8 5.85 10.11 1.73
C VAL A 8 4.91 9.51 0.69
N LEU A 9 4.49 10.33 -0.28
CA LEU A 9 3.76 9.84 -1.44
C LEU A 9 4.67 8.89 -2.22
N THR A 10 4.30 7.62 -2.25
CA THR A 10 5.10 6.54 -2.82
C THR A 10 4.33 5.91 -3.98
N LYS A 11 5.05 5.44 -4.99
CA LYS A 11 4.47 4.72 -6.12
C LYS A 11 4.75 3.23 -6.02
N GLY A 12 3.87 2.45 -6.64
CA GLY A 12 4.06 1.01 -6.79
C GLY A 12 3.36 0.49 -8.03
N ARG A 13 3.43 -0.83 -8.21
CA ARG A 13 2.71 -1.53 -9.28
C ARG A 13 2.00 -2.75 -8.71
N ILE A 14 0.74 -2.95 -9.10
CA ILE A 14 -0.01 -4.14 -8.72
C ILE A 14 0.68 -5.36 -9.33
N VAL A 15 1.01 -6.35 -8.50
CA VAL A 15 1.61 -7.61 -8.95
C VAL A 15 0.59 -8.76 -8.96
N SER A 16 -0.42 -8.71 -8.10
CA SER A 16 -1.51 -9.69 -8.09
C SER A 16 -2.76 -9.12 -7.43
N VAL A 17 -3.92 -9.60 -7.86
CA VAL A 17 -5.23 -9.29 -7.26
C VAL A 17 -5.91 -10.61 -6.94
N ASN A 18 -6.48 -10.72 -5.75
CA ASN A 18 -7.35 -11.84 -5.37
C ASN A 18 -8.69 -11.31 -4.84
N ASP A 19 -9.53 -12.18 -4.27
CA ASP A 19 -10.87 -11.79 -3.83
C ASP A 19 -10.87 -10.77 -2.69
N THR A 20 -9.82 -10.75 -1.85
CA THR A 20 -9.80 -9.95 -0.62
C THR A 20 -8.81 -8.80 -0.65
N ALA A 21 -7.73 -8.90 -1.43
CA ALA A 21 -6.58 -8.01 -1.37
C ALA A 21 -5.93 -7.78 -2.74
N ILE A 22 -5.21 -6.66 -2.83
CA ILE A 22 -4.22 -6.41 -3.88
C ILE A 22 -2.82 -6.52 -3.27
N LYS A 23 -1.88 -7.04 -4.06
CA LYS A 23 -0.46 -7.04 -3.74
C LYS A 23 0.24 -6.03 -4.63
N VAL A 24 1.07 -5.19 -4.04
CA VAL A 24 1.77 -4.09 -4.71
C VAL A 24 3.26 -4.21 -4.44
N ASP A 25 4.05 -4.21 -5.51
CA ASP A 25 5.50 -4.02 -5.41
C ASP A 25 5.82 -2.52 -5.33
N ILE A 26 6.58 -2.14 -4.30
CA ILE A 26 6.89 -0.74 -4.01
C ILE A 26 8.10 -0.32 -4.85
N GLN A 27 7.96 0.81 -5.54
CA GLN A 27 9.05 1.34 -6.36
C GLN A 27 10.33 1.55 -5.52
N GLY A 28 11.48 1.25 -6.12
CA GLY A 28 12.78 1.41 -5.45
C GLY A 28 13.23 0.20 -4.62
N ARG A 29 12.60 -0.97 -4.81
CA ARG A 29 12.94 -2.23 -4.09
C ARG A 29 12.72 -2.13 -2.58
N LEU A 30 11.72 -1.37 -2.17
CA LEU A 30 11.36 -1.17 -0.76
C LEU A 30 10.52 -2.32 -0.19
N GLY A 31 10.15 -3.29 -1.02
CA GLY A 31 9.42 -4.48 -0.62
C GLY A 31 8.02 -4.53 -1.23
N VAL A 32 7.17 -5.36 -0.64
CA VAL A 32 5.82 -5.62 -1.12
C VAL A 32 4.82 -5.36 0.00
N ILE A 33 3.73 -4.67 -0.32
CA ILE A 33 2.58 -4.52 0.57
C ILE A 33 1.39 -5.28 0.02
N THR A 34 0.57 -5.84 0.91
CA THR A 34 -0.71 -6.46 0.57
C THR A 34 -1.78 -5.74 1.36
N VAL A 35 -2.73 -5.11 0.67
CA VAL A 35 -3.80 -4.33 1.29
C VAL A 35 -5.17 -4.87 0.86
N PRO A 36 -6.20 -4.81 1.74
CA PRO A 36 -7.56 -5.17 1.36
C PRO A 36 -8.05 -4.36 0.16
N ARG A 37 -8.85 -4.97 -0.73
CA ARG A 37 -9.41 -4.28 -1.91
C ARG A 37 -10.22 -3.03 -1.57
N ARG A 38 -10.89 -3.04 -0.42
CA ARG A 38 -11.66 -1.89 0.12
C ARG A 38 -10.82 -0.66 0.45
N TRP A 39 -9.48 -0.76 0.49
CA TRP A 39 -8.60 0.40 0.70
C TRP A 39 -8.19 1.07 -0.61
N VAL A 40 -8.51 0.47 -1.76
CA VAL A 40 -8.11 0.94 -3.08
C VAL A 40 -9.20 1.85 -3.63
N LEU A 41 -8.90 3.14 -3.75
CA LEU A 41 -9.76 4.12 -4.40
C LEU A 41 -9.46 4.13 -5.90
N THR A 42 -10.43 3.72 -6.73
CA THR A 42 -10.26 3.59 -8.18
C THR A 42 -11.60 3.57 -8.91
N ASP A 43 -11.64 4.14 -10.12
CA ASP A 43 -12.79 4.06 -11.03
C ASP A 43 -12.72 2.85 -11.98
N VAL A 44 -11.59 2.12 -11.97
CA VAL A 44 -11.35 0.95 -12.81
C VAL A 44 -11.08 -0.30 -11.97
N PRO A 45 -11.43 -1.50 -12.46
CA PRO A 45 -11.06 -2.75 -11.80
C PRO A 45 -9.54 -2.86 -11.57
N PRO A 46 -9.07 -3.19 -10.35
CA PRO A 46 -7.66 -3.41 -10.12
C PRO A 46 -7.16 -4.63 -10.89
N GLU A 47 -6.05 -4.48 -11.61
CA GLU A 47 -5.43 -5.54 -12.41
C GLU A 47 -3.90 -5.52 -12.25
N PRO A 48 -3.22 -6.69 -12.37
CA PRO A 48 -1.75 -6.74 -12.40
C PRO A 48 -1.17 -5.82 -13.47
N GLY A 49 -0.10 -5.13 -13.13
CA GLY A 49 0.58 -4.17 -13.99
C GLY A 49 0.11 -2.74 -13.85
N LEU A 50 -1.06 -2.46 -13.26
CA LEU A 50 -1.51 -1.08 -13.06
C LEU A 50 -0.64 -0.33 -12.03
N PRO A 51 -0.31 0.95 -12.29
CA PRO A 51 0.40 1.79 -11.33
C PRO A 51 -0.53 2.18 -10.19
N VAL A 52 0.05 2.35 -9.00
CA VAL A 52 -0.66 2.87 -7.82
C VAL A 52 0.19 3.90 -7.10
N GLU A 53 -0.47 4.79 -6.38
CA GLU A 53 0.16 5.74 -5.46
C GLU A 53 -0.49 5.63 -4.09
N PHE A 54 0.31 5.72 -3.04
CA PHE A 54 -0.16 5.68 -1.65
C PHE A 54 0.79 6.43 -0.74
N TYR A 55 0.26 6.89 0.40
CA TYR A 55 1.07 7.48 1.46
C TYR A 55 1.68 6.39 2.32
N PHE A 56 3.01 6.33 2.36
CA PHE A 56 3.71 5.37 3.20
C PHE A 56 4.04 6.00 4.56
N SER A 57 3.46 5.45 5.64
CA SER A 57 3.70 5.84 7.03
C SER A 57 3.95 4.59 7.88
N TYR A 58 4.68 4.72 8.99
CA TYR A 58 4.92 3.57 9.88
C TYR A 58 3.63 3.15 10.59
N MET A 59 3.38 1.85 10.62
CA MET A 59 2.38 1.28 11.51
C MET A 59 2.92 1.31 12.93
N GLN A 60 2.23 1.99 13.84
CA GLN A 60 2.54 1.99 15.26
C GLN A 60 1.69 0.95 15.99
N VAL A 61 2.34 -0.01 16.65
CA VAL A 61 1.65 -0.90 17.59
C VAL A 61 1.32 -0.08 18.83
N THR A 62 0.03 0.18 19.07
CA THR A 62 -0.43 0.96 20.23
C THR A 62 -0.64 0.11 21.48
N GLY A 63 -0.43 -1.21 21.39
CA GLY A 63 -0.45 -2.11 22.55
C GLY A 63 -1.80 -2.14 23.24
N GLN A 64 -2.87 -2.44 22.51
CA GLN A 64 -4.14 -2.84 23.10
C GLN A 64 -4.65 -4.06 22.32
N ALA A 65 -4.77 -5.17 23.04
CA ALA A 65 -5.44 -6.38 22.58
C ALA A 65 -6.95 -6.23 22.76
#